data_AF-A0A2W5U977-F1
#
_entry.id   AF-A0A2W5U977-F1
#
_cell.length_a   1.000
_cell.length_b   1.000
_cell.length_c   1.000
_cell.angle_alpha   90.00
_cell.angle_beta   90.00
_cell.angle_gamma   90.00
#
_symmetry.space_group_name_H-M   'P 1'
#
loop_
_entity.id
_entity.type
_entity.pdbx_description
1 polymer ?
#
loop_
_entity_poly.entity_id
_entity_poly.type
_entity_poly.pdbx_seq_one_letter_code
_entity_poly.pdbx_strand_id
1 'polypeptide(L)'
;MTSFPGVSDEDMAIMTDQLGRRPRGALEVAYRTPDGQPAVVMTAPRLDDGTPFPTLYYLTDSRLTAEASRLEVAGVMKWMTDQLKTDEELAADYRAAHEHYLSVRNSIEDLGTSFSGGGMPDRVKCLHVLMAYALAEGPDTVRLGTETVALALAHNHELRGTALPDQWPTVKELGISLAMATDSTLEAQSAESSNAPSEAPGTLSLAAVDCGTNSIRLLITDVDAQSGKVVREVTRKNTIVRLGEDVDSSGRLSPAAIERTRVALHGYVDMMLDHGVSAVRMVATSATRDASNRDDFFAMTKAELGRVVPGTVAEVIEGTEEALLSYLGATMDVDAGGPVVVIDVGGGSTEFVVGDKSGDVVGAVSTQMGSVRLSERFLHTDPPTEAECAAAREVVDKNLHEAAEELPLAEVATVVGCAGTFTTVSAVVQDLPDYIPEKIHLSTLDADDISAMTAAVRAETVEQRKARPQILPGRADVIGGGTLIIDAIVQFFRASAGIEQITVSEKDILDGIIVELAKRRVPFEA
;
A
#
# COMPACT_ATOMS: atom_id res chain seq x y z
N MET A 1 16.07 -37.66 -11.96
CA MET A 1 15.34 -36.58 -12.64
C MET A 1 13.90 -37.00 -12.75
N THR A 2 13.04 -36.41 -11.93
CA THR A 2 11.59 -36.58 -12.00
C THR A 2 11.12 -36.06 -13.36
N SER A 3 10.41 -36.88 -14.12
CA SER A 3 9.89 -36.49 -15.44
C SER A 3 8.51 -35.88 -15.24
N PHE A 4 8.40 -34.57 -15.45
CA PHE A 4 7.10 -33.88 -15.42
C PHE A 4 6.40 -34.03 -16.77
N PRO A 5 5.06 -34.20 -16.80
CA PRO A 5 4.30 -34.30 -18.04
C PRO A 5 4.33 -33.00 -18.89
N GLY A 6 4.82 -31.90 -18.31
CA GLY A 6 4.84 -30.58 -18.94
C GLY A 6 3.47 -29.90 -18.84
N VAL A 7 3.45 -28.58 -19.05
CA VAL A 7 2.21 -27.81 -19.14
C VAL A 7 1.82 -27.66 -20.61
N SER A 8 0.57 -27.93 -20.95
CA SER A 8 0.07 -27.76 -22.33
C SER A 8 0.08 -26.29 -22.76
N ASP A 9 0.17 -26.03 -24.07
CA ASP A 9 0.10 -24.65 -24.58
C ASP A 9 -1.23 -23.96 -24.23
N GLU A 10 -2.32 -24.72 -24.15
CA GLU A 10 -3.64 -24.25 -23.74
C GLU A 10 -3.64 -23.80 -22.26
N ASP A 11 -3.13 -24.64 -21.36
CA ASP A 11 -3.01 -24.28 -19.94
C ASP A 11 -2.06 -23.10 -19.73
N MET A 12 -0.96 -23.04 -20.49
CA MET A 12 -0.04 -21.90 -20.45
C MET A 12 -0.74 -20.61 -20.89
N ALA A 13 -1.59 -20.66 -21.91
CA ALA A 13 -2.37 -19.50 -22.37
C ALA A 13 -3.39 -19.06 -21.32
N ILE A 14 -4.14 -20.00 -20.73
CA ILE A 14 -5.10 -19.70 -19.66
C ILE A 14 -4.39 -19.07 -18.47
N MET A 15 -3.31 -19.66 -17.97
CA MET A 15 -2.56 -19.11 -16.85
C MET A 15 -1.90 -17.76 -17.19
N THR A 16 -1.54 -17.53 -18.46
CA THR A 16 -1.02 -16.23 -18.90
C THR A 16 -2.09 -15.15 -18.79
N ASP A 17 -3.32 -15.46 -19.18
CA ASP A 17 -4.46 -14.56 -19.03
C ASP A 17 -4.78 -14.31 -17.55
N GLN A 18 -4.89 -15.39 -16.76
CA GLN A 18 -5.15 -15.32 -15.32
C GLN A 18 -4.10 -14.49 -14.54
N LEU A 19 -2.82 -14.62 -14.89
CA LEU A 19 -1.72 -13.91 -14.22
C LEU A 19 -1.37 -12.56 -14.86
N GLY A 20 -1.92 -12.25 -16.04
CA GLY A 20 -1.49 -11.13 -16.88
C GLY A 20 -0.05 -11.25 -17.41
N ARG A 21 0.60 -12.41 -17.25
CA ARG A 21 1.96 -12.69 -17.70
C ARG A 21 2.19 -14.19 -17.83
N ARG A 22 3.13 -14.60 -18.68
CA ARG A 22 3.48 -16.02 -18.83
C ARG A 22 4.06 -16.59 -17.51
N PRO A 23 3.53 -17.71 -16.98
CA PRO A 23 4.10 -18.39 -15.82
C PRO A 23 5.58 -18.73 -16.04
N ARG A 24 6.42 -18.47 -15.04
CA ARG A 24 7.87 -18.74 -15.10
C ARG A 24 8.17 -20.12 -14.50
N GLY A 25 9.01 -20.90 -15.17
CA GLY A 25 9.46 -22.19 -14.67
C GLY A 25 8.35 -23.22 -14.50
N ALA A 26 7.23 -23.12 -15.22
CA ALA A 26 6.10 -24.03 -15.06
C ALA A 26 6.49 -25.47 -15.44
N LEU A 27 6.31 -26.41 -14.51
CA LEU A 27 6.62 -27.84 -14.68
C LEU A 27 5.37 -28.65 -14.99
N GLU A 28 4.29 -28.46 -14.21
CA GLU A 28 2.99 -29.10 -14.40
C GLU A 28 1.87 -28.30 -13.72
N VAL A 29 0.61 -28.59 -14.10
CA VAL A 29 -0.56 -28.07 -13.39
C VAL A 29 -0.82 -28.99 -12.19
N ALA A 30 -0.52 -28.49 -10.99
CA ALA A 30 -0.62 -29.25 -9.74
C ALA A 30 -2.05 -29.33 -9.21
N TYR A 31 -2.91 -28.36 -9.56
CA TYR A 31 -4.32 -28.40 -9.22
C TYR A 31 -5.16 -27.76 -10.33
N ARG A 32 -6.27 -28.43 -10.65
CA ARG A 32 -7.33 -27.91 -11.53
C ARG A 32 -8.59 -27.68 -10.71
N THR A 33 -9.25 -26.57 -11.00
CA THR A 33 -10.56 -26.27 -10.44
C THR A 33 -11.60 -27.30 -10.91
N PRO A 34 -12.69 -27.50 -10.15
CA PRO A 34 -13.84 -28.29 -10.60
C PRO A 34 -14.38 -27.92 -11.99
N ASP A 35 -14.31 -26.64 -12.37
CA ASP A 35 -14.70 -26.16 -13.71
C ASP A 35 -13.60 -26.27 -14.78
N GLY A 36 -12.50 -26.98 -14.48
CA GLY A 36 -11.49 -27.43 -15.43
C GLY A 36 -10.32 -26.47 -15.67
N GLN A 37 -10.29 -25.31 -15.00
CA GLN A 37 -9.24 -24.32 -15.15
C GLN A 37 -7.96 -24.73 -14.39
N PRO A 38 -6.76 -24.46 -14.92
CA PRO A 38 -5.55 -24.53 -14.12
C PRO A 38 -5.60 -23.48 -13.02
N ALA A 39 -5.40 -23.91 -11.77
CA ALA A 39 -5.47 -23.04 -10.60
C ALA A 39 -4.19 -23.02 -9.77
N VAL A 40 -3.39 -24.09 -9.82
CA VAL A 40 -2.06 -24.11 -9.23
C VAL A 40 -1.08 -24.71 -10.22
N VAL A 41 0.03 -24.02 -10.44
CA VAL A 41 1.16 -24.52 -11.22
C VAL A 41 2.31 -24.91 -10.28
N MET A 42 2.89 -26.08 -10.52
CA MET A 42 4.17 -26.46 -9.92
C MET A 42 5.29 -25.80 -10.71
N THR A 43 6.24 -25.17 -10.02
CA THR A 43 7.34 -24.40 -10.64
C THR A 43 8.71 -24.95 -10.31
N ALA A 44 9.62 -24.81 -11.28
CA ALA A 44 11.01 -25.21 -11.17
C ALA A 44 11.69 -24.40 -10.05
N PRO A 45 12.50 -25.05 -9.18
CA PRO A 45 13.24 -24.35 -8.14
C PRO A 45 14.22 -23.33 -8.70
N ARG A 46 14.63 -23.46 -9.96
CA ARG A 46 15.50 -22.51 -10.66
C ARG A 46 14.91 -22.19 -12.03
N LEU A 47 14.98 -20.91 -12.41
CA LEU A 47 14.58 -20.46 -13.75
C LEU A 47 15.67 -20.78 -14.79
N ASP A 48 15.33 -20.68 -16.08
CA ASP A 48 16.23 -20.96 -17.19
C ASP A 48 17.50 -20.08 -17.20
N ASP A 49 17.42 -18.89 -16.60
CA ASP A 49 18.55 -17.95 -16.44
C ASP A 49 19.43 -18.24 -15.20
N GLY A 50 19.10 -19.29 -14.44
CA GLY A 50 19.81 -19.70 -13.24
C GLY A 50 19.30 -19.06 -11.93
N THR A 51 18.32 -18.15 -12.00
CA THR A 51 17.76 -17.46 -10.83
C THR A 51 17.03 -18.44 -9.91
N PRO A 52 17.33 -18.46 -8.59
CA PRO A 52 16.57 -19.24 -7.62
C PRO A 52 15.10 -18.79 -7.56
N PHE A 53 14.19 -19.75 -7.63
CA PHE A 53 12.76 -19.58 -7.54
C PHE A 53 12.17 -20.52 -6.48
N PRO A 54 12.24 -20.13 -5.19
CA PRO A 54 12.00 -21.04 -4.05
C PRO A 54 10.54 -21.45 -3.86
N THR A 55 9.60 -20.85 -4.59
CA THR A 55 8.18 -21.18 -4.55
C THR A 55 7.95 -22.36 -5.48
N LEU A 56 7.49 -23.48 -4.95
CA LEU A 56 7.16 -24.71 -5.69
C LEU A 56 5.72 -24.70 -6.21
N TYR A 57 4.76 -24.21 -5.42
CA TYR A 57 3.34 -24.15 -5.77
C TYR A 57 2.90 -22.70 -5.92
N TYR A 58 2.42 -22.34 -7.11
CA TYR A 58 2.03 -20.96 -7.43
C TYR A 58 0.56 -20.91 -7.84
N LEU A 59 -0.23 -20.09 -7.13
CA LEU A 59 -1.67 -19.92 -7.38
C LEU A 59 -1.89 -19.04 -8.62
N THR A 60 -2.75 -19.49 -9.55
CA THR A 60 -3.01 -18.79 -10.81
C THR A 60 -4.45 -18.32 -10.96
N ASP A 61 -5.44 -19.11 -10.53
CA ASP A 61 -6.85 -18.77 -10.74
C ASP A 61 -7.24 -17.45 -10.05
N SER A 62 -7.80 -16.52 -10.83
CA SER A 62 -8.08 -15.15 -10.40
C SER A 62 -9.09 -15.06 -9.24
N ARG A 63 -10.00 -16.04 -9.12
CA ARG A 63 -10.97 -16.09 -8.00
C ARG A 63 -10.25 -16.45 -6.71
N LEU A 64 -9.36 -17.44 -6.78
CA LEU A 64 -8.59 -17.92 -5.63
C LEU A 64 -7.55 -16.90 -5.18
N THR A 65 -6.85 -16.24 -6.12
CA THR A 65 -5.90 -15.16 -5.79
C THR A 65 -6.61 -13.96 -5.18
N ALA A 66 -7.81 -13.61 -5.65
CA ALA A 66 -8.62 -12.56 -5.03
C ALA A 66 -9.03 -12.89 -3.59
N GLU A 67 -9.47 -14.13 -3.31
CA GLU A 67 -9.79 -14.54 -1.94
C GLU A 67 -8.56 -14.60 -1.03
N ALA A 68 -7.44 -15.16 -1.51
CA ALA A 68 -6.20 -15.18 -0.76
C ALA A 68 -5.77 -13.75 -0.40
N SER A 69 -5.79 -12.82 -1.36
CA SER A 69 -5.51 -11.40 -1.13
C SER A 69 -6.46 -10.76 -0.11
N ARG A 70 -7.77 -11.06 -0.18
CA ARG A 70 -8.76 -10.55 0.77
C ARG A 70 -8.46 -11.03 2.20
N LEU A 71 -8.19 -12.32 2.37
CA LEU A 71 -7.83 -12.89 3.68
C LEU A 71 -6.50 -12.30 4.20
N GLU A 72 -5.53 -12.05 3.32
CA GLU A 72 -4.27 -11.38 3.67
C GLU A 72 -4.54 -9.97 4.23
N VAL A 73 -5.37 -9.18 3.55
CA VAL A 73 -5.78 -7.83 3.99
C VAL A 73 -6.57 -7.88 5.29
N ALA A 74 -7.40 -8.90 5.49
CA ALA A 74 -8.20 -9.11 6.69
C ALA A 74 -7.37 -9.52 7.93
N GLY A 75 -6.04 -9.62 7.80
CA GLY A 75 -5.13 -9.88 8.92
C GLY A 75 -4.95 -11.37 9.25
N VAL A 76 -5.49 -12.28 8.44
CA VAL A 76 -5.43 -13.73 8.67
C VAL A 76 -3.98 -14.24 8.75
N MET A 77 -3.05 -13.68 7.98
CA MET A 77 -1.63 -14.04 8.09
C MET A 77 -1.04 -13.75 9.47
N LYS A 78 -1.39 -12.60 10.05
CA LYS A 78 -0.94 -12.21 11.39
C LYS A 78 -1.56 -13.15 12.42
N TRP A 79 -2.87 -13.37 12.33
CA TRP A 79 -3.58 -14.32 13.19
C TRP A 79 -2.94 -15.71 13.18
N MET A 80 -2.74 -16.30 12.00
CA MET A 80 -2.10 -17.61 11.87
C MET A 80 -0.66 -17.60 12.41
N THR A 81 0.10 -16.53 12.18
CA THR A 81 1.45 -16.38 12.73
C THR A 81 1.45 -16.30 14.26
N ASP A 82 0.44 -15.68 14.85
CA ASP A 82 0.29 -15.61 16.31
C ASP A 82 -0.17 -16.94 16.91
N GLN A 83 -1.01 -17.71 16.19
CA GLN A 83 -1.37 -19.08 16.58
C GLN A 83 -0.13 -19.99 16.64
N LEU A 84 0.80 -19.90 15.67
CA LEU A 84 2.05 -20.68 15.69
C LEU A 84 2.91 -20.47 16.95
N LYS A 85 2.76 -19.34 17.65
CA LYS A 85 3.49 -19.06 18.90
C LYS A 85 2.87 -19.73 20.12
N THR A 86 1.59 -20.10 20.04
CA THR A 86 0.78 -20.53 21.20
C THR A 86 0.24 -21.96 21.06
N ASP A 87 0.10 -22.47 19.84
CA ASP A 87 -0.32 -23.83 19.53
C ASP A 87 0.89 -24.66 19.07
N GLU A 88 1.41 -25.50 19.97
CA GLU A 88 2.58 -26.36 19.70
C GLU A 88 2.30 -27.45 18.65
N GLU A 89 1.06 -27.95 18.57
CA GLU A 89 0.68 -28.97 17.59
C GLU A 89 0.61 -28.36 16.19
N LEU A 90 0.01 -27.17 16.06
CA LEU A 90 -0.01 -26.41 14.81
C LEU A 90 1.40 -26.03 14.34
N ALA A 91 2.28 -25.63 15.27
CA ALA A 91 3.68 -25.34 14.94
C ALA A 91 4.44 -26.60 14.49
N ALA A 92 4.14 -27.77 15.07
CA ALA A 92 4.72 -29.04 14.64
C ALA A 92 4.21 -29.47 13.26
N ASP A 93 2.91 -29.32 12.98
CA ASP A 93 2.31 -29.53 11.66
C ASP A 93 2.99 -28.65 10.60
N TYR A 94 3.12 -27.35 10.88
CA TYR A 94 3.70 -26.40 9.94
C TYR A 94 5.20 -26.65 9.69
N ARG A 95 5.95 -27.12 10.69
CA ARG A 95 7.33 -27.61 10.50
C ARG A 95 7.39 -28.87 9.64
N ALA A 96 6.51 -29.84 9.87
CA ALA A 96 6.46 -31.07 9.07
C ALA A 96 6.10 -30.75 7.60
N ALA A 97 5.12 -29.86 7.38
CA ALA A 97 4.76 -29.35 6.06
C ALA A 97 5.94 -28.63 5.38
N HIS A 98 6.70 -27.82 6.13
CA HIS A 98 7.90 -27.17 5.62
C HIS A 98 8.99 -28.17 5.19
N GLU A 99 9.29 -29.18 6.02
CA GLU A 99 10.26 -30.23 5.71
C GLU A 99 9.83 -31.05 4.49
N HIS A 100 8.54 -31.37 4.39
CA HIS A 100 7.97 -32.05 3.24
C HIS A 100 8.10 -31.19 1.97
N TYR A 101 7.74 -29.92 2.02
CA TYR A 101 7.89 -28.97 0.91
C TYR A 101 9.34 -28.90 0.42
N LEU A 102 10.31 -28.80 1.34
CA LEU A 102 11.73 -28.81 1.01
C LEU A 102 12.14 -30.13 0.36
N SER A 103 11.67 -31.26 0.88
CA SER A 103 11.94 -32.58 0.31
C SER A 103 11.44 -32.69 -1.13
N VAL A 104 10.20 -32.28 -1.40
CA VAL A 104 9.62 -32.32 -2.75
C VAL A 104 10.38 -31.37 -3.68
N ARG A 105 10.58 -30.11 -3.28
CA ARG A 105 11.31 -29.12 -4.09
C ARG A 105 12.73 -29.59 -4.40
N ASN A 106 13.47 -30.05 -3.40
CA ASN A 106 14.87 -30.44 -3.54
C ASN A 106 15.03 -31.76 -4.32
N SER A 107 13.97 -32.57 -4.44
CA SER A 107 13.96 -33.73 -5.35
C SER A 107 13.98 -33.31 -6.83
N ILE A 108 13.51 -32.10 -7.14
CA ILE A 108 13.57 -31.49 -8.47
C ILE A 108 14.96 -30.87 -8.64
N GLU A 109 15.31 -29.93 -7.77
CA GLU A 109 16.62 -29.30 -7.70
C GLU A 109 16.84 -28.68 -6.30
N ASP A 110 17.97 -28.98 -5.67
CA ASP A 110 18.34 -28.40 -4.39
C ASP A 110 18.92 -26.99 -4.57
N LEU A 111 18.27 -26.01 -3.95
CA LEU A 111 18.70 -24.62 -3.96
C LEU A 111 19.75 -24.29 -2.87
N GLY A 112 20.07 -25.24 -1.99
CA GLY A 112 20.93 -25.00 -0.83
C GLY A 112 20.32 -24.04 0.18
N THR A 113 18.99 -23.90 0.20
CA THR A 113 18.26 -23.01 1.10
C THR A 113 17.50 -23.80 2.16
N SER A 114 17.49 -23.28 3.38
CA SER A 114 16.74 -23.83 4.51
C SER A 114 15.31 -23.28 4.64
N PHE A 115 14.86 -22.43 3.72
CA PHE A 115 13.52 -21.83 3.74
C PHE A 115 12.68 -22.29 2.54
N SER A 116 11.37 -22.37 2.73
CA SER A 116 10.38 -22.68 1.69
C SER A 116 9.53 -21.45 1.31
N GLY A 117 8.55 -21.64 0.42
CA GLY A 117 7.54 -20.62 0.10
C GLY A 117 6.69 -20.24 1.33
N GLY A 118 5.92 -19.14 1.27
CA GLY A 118 4.94 -18.84 2.33
C GLY A 118 5.47 -18.42 3.71
N GLY A 119 6.79 -18.43 3.94
CA GLY A 119 7.40 -17.96 5.20
C GLY A 119 7.58 -19.05 6.26
N MET A 120 7.27 -20.30 5.91
CA MET A 120 7.46 -21.46 6.78
C MET A 120 8.94 -21.61 7.21
N PRO A 121 9.19 -22.21 8.39
CA PRO A 121 8.20 -22.79 9.30
C PRO A 121 7.72 -21.86 10.41
N ASP A 122 8.25 -20.63 10.51
CA ASP A 122 8.07 -19.83 11.73
C ASP A 122 7.00 -18.73 11.59
N ARG A 123 6.61 -18.37 10.36
CA ARG A 123 5.62 -17.33 10.11
C ARG A 123 4.82 -17.58 8.84
N VAL A 124 3.68 -16.92 8.73
CA VAL A 124 2.90 -16.85 7.49
C VAL A 124 3.16 -15.52 6.80
N LYS A 125 3.84 -15.55 5.65
CA LYS A 125 4.15 -14.36 4.84
C LYS A 125 3.23 -14.19 3.63
N CYS A 126 2.54 -15.25 3.22
CA CYS A 126 1.70 -15.25 2.02
C CYS A 126 0.71 -16.42 2.02
N LEU A 127 -0.59 -16.13 2.02
CA LEU A 127 -1.67 -17.11 1.95
C LEU A 127 -1.83 -17.73 0.57
N HIS A 128 -1.45 -17.02 -0.50
CA HIS A 128 -1.46 -17.57 -1.85
C HIS A 128 -0.64 -18.87 -1.95
N VAL A 129 0.52 -18.90 -1.28
CA VAL A 129 1.40 -20.07 -1.28
C VAL A 129 0.81 -21.20 -0.43
N LEU A 130 0.23 -20.91 0.73
CA LEU A 130 -0.36 -21.95 1.59
C LEU A 130 -1.63 -22.55 0.97
N MET A 131 -2.47 -21.70 0.37
CA MET A 131 -3.63 -22.13 -0.42
C MET A 131 -3.19 -23.01 -1.59
N ALA A 132 -2.21 -22.56 -2.38
CA ALA A 132 -1.69 -23.35 -3.49
C ALA A 132 -1.11 -24.70 -3.04
N TYR A 133 -0.39 -24.71 -1.92
CA TYR A 133 0.22 -25.92 -1.38
C TYR A 133 -0.84 -26.94 -0.94
N ALA A 134 -1.83 -26.51 -0.16
CA ALA A 134 -2.91 -27.39 0.27
C ALA A 134 -3.73 -27.91 -0.93
N LEU A 135 -4.01 -27.08 -1.94
CA LEU A 135 -4.76 -27.51 -3.13
C LEU A 135 -3.98 -28.51 -3.98
N ALA A 136 -2.66 -28.34 -4.10
CA ALA A 136 -1.81 -29.25 -4.87
C ALA A 136 -1.65 -30.62 -4.20
N GLU A 137 -1.49 -30.66 -2.88
CA GLU A 137 -1.07 -31.86 -2.15
C GLU A 137 -2.16 -32.43 -1.23
N GLY A 138 -3.29 -31.76 -1.13
CA GLY A 138 -4.44 -32.16 -0.33
C GLY A 138 -4.53 -31.48 1.05
N PRO A 139 -5.72 -31.55 1.68
CA PRO A 139 -6.03 -30.81 2.90
C PRO A 139 -5.31 -31.32 4.16
N ASP A 140 -4.65 -32.48 4.11
CA ASP A 140 -3.95 -33.07 5.26
C ASP A 140 -2.45 -32.70 5.28
N THR A 141 -1.97 -31.98 4.26
CA THR A 141 -0.53 -31.73 4.07
C THR A 141 -0.04 -30.48 4.81
N VAL A 142 -0.86 -29.44 4.89
CA VAL A 142 -0.53 -28.19 5.60
C VAL A 142 -1.79 -27.60 6.20
N ARG A 143 -1.94 -27.70 7.53
CA ARG A 143 -3.18 -27.29 8.20
C ARG A 143 -3.53 -25.84 7.93
N LEU A 144 -2.57 -24.92 8.01
CA LEU A 144 -2.80 -23.49 7.74
C LEU A 144 -3.25 -23.22 6.28
N GLY A 145 -2.80 -24.02 5.32
CA GLY A 145 -3.29 -23.91 3.94
C GLY A 145 -4.74 -24.40 3.81
N THR A 146 -5.08 -25.48 4.50
CA THR A 146 -6.44 -26.02 4.57
C THR A 146 -7.41 -25.06 5.24
N GLU A 147 -6.99 -24.44 6.33
CA GLU A 147 -7.72 -23.37 7.02
C GLU A 147 -7.91 -22.16 6.10
N THR A 148 -6.89 -21.77 5.33
CA THR A 148 -6.99 -20.67 4.35
C THR A 148 -8.09 -20.95 3.30
N VAL A 149 -8.12 -22.15 2.73
CA VAL A 149 -9.15 -22.54 1.75
C VAL A 149 -10.54 -22.62 2.39
N ALA A 150 -10.63 -23.12 3.63
CA ALA A 150 -11.89 -23.17 4.37
C ALA A 150 -12.43 -21.76 4.67
N LEU A 151 -11.57 -20.81 5.02
CA LEU A 151 -11.91 -19.40 5.23
C LEU A 151 -12.37 -18.73 3.93
N ALA A 152 -11.70 -19.00 2.81
CA ALA A 152 -12.14 -18.53 1.49
C ALA A 152 -13.54 -19.04 1.14
N LEU A 153 -13.83 -20.32 1.42
CA LEU A 153 -15.16 -20.91 1.24
C LEU A 153 -16.21 -20.37 2.20
N ALA A 154 -15.83 -19.98 3.42
CA ALA A 154 -16.72 -19.38 4.39
C ALA A 154 -17.08 -17.94 4.01
N HIS A 155 -16.14 -17.21 3.41
CA HIS A 155 -16.34 -15.87 2.89
C HIS A 155 -17.15 -15.89 1.58
N ASN A 156 -16.78 -16.77 0.63
CA ASN A 156 -17.38 -16.86 -0.68
C ASN A 156 -17.82 -18.31 -0.98
N HIS A 157 -19.07 -18.62 -0.65
CA HIS A 157 -19.66 -19.94 -0.86
C HIS A 157 -19.76 -20.35 -2.34
N GLU A 158 -19.76 -19.40 -3.28
CA GLU A 158 -19.88 -19.67 -4.72
C GLU A 158 -18.65 -20.36 -5.32
N LEU A 159 -17.53 -20.33 -4.61
CA LEU A 159 -16.29 -21.02 -5.01
C LEU A 159 -16.41 -22.54 -4.91
N ARG A 160 -17.34 -23.04 -4.07
CA ARG A 160 -17.55 -24.47 -3.89
C ARG A 160 -18.14 -25.08 -5.16
N GLY A 161 -17.50 -26.12 -5.67
CA GLY A 161 -17.91 -26.79 -6.90
C GLY A 161 -17.57 -26.03 -8.18
N THR A 162 -16.89 -24.88 -8.06
CA THR A 162 -16.41 -24.09 -9.21
C THR A 162 -14.90 -23.97 -9.20
N ALA A 163 -14.33 -23.19 -8.27
CA ALA A 163 -12.89 -23.00 -8.09
C ALA A 163 -12.29 -23.97 -7.06
N LEU A 164 -13.07 -24.36 -6.06
CA LEU A 164 -12.69 -25.20 -4.93
C LEU A 164 -13.57 -26.46 -4.89
N PRO A 165 -13.03 -27.62 -4.46
CA PRO A 165 -13.77 -28.87 -4.48
C PRO A 165 -14.96 -28.85 -3.52
N ASP A 166 -16.00 -29.62 -3.86
CA ASP A 166 -17.21 -29.73 -3.02
C ASP A 166 -16.92 -30.26 -1.61
N GLN A 167 -15.94 -31.16 -1.51
CA GLN A 167 -15.56 -31.88 -0.29
C GLN A 167 -14.27 -31.30 0.32
N TRP A 168 -14.25 -30.00 0.59
CA TRP A 168 -13.20 -29.36 1.38
C TRP A 168 -13.63 -29.19 2.85
N PRO A 169 -12.72 -29.38 3.83
CA PRO A 169 -13.00 -29.10 5.23
C PRO A 169 -13.61 -27.72 5.46
N THR A 170 -14.64 -27.66 6.29
CA THR A 170 -15.31 -26.41 6.66
C THR A 170 -14.64 -25.76 7.86
N VAL A 171 -14.79 -24.45 8.01
CA VAL A 171 -14.31 -23.72 9.20
C VAL A 171 -14.84 -24.34 10.51
N LYS A 172 -16.07 -24.86 10.49
CA LYS A 172 -16.69 -25.54 11.64
C LYS A 172 -15.99 -26.86 11.99
N GLU A 173 -15.62 -27.66 11.00
CA GLU A 173 -14.90 -28.93 11.22
C GLU A 173 -13.46 -28.69 11.71
N LEU A 174 -12.85 -27.59 11.28
CA LEU A 174 -11.52 -27.16 11.69
C LEU A 174 -11.51 -26.39 13.02
N GLY A 175 -12.68 -26.09 13.61
CA GLY A 175 -12.78 -25.34 14.86
C GLY A 175 -12.37 -23.87 14.77
N ILE A 176 -12.40 -23.30 13.56
CA ILE A 176 -12.06 -21.90 13.31
C ILE A 176 -13.30 -21.13 12.81
N SER A 177 -13.21 -19.81 12.72
CA SER A 177 -14.22 -19.00 12.04
C SER A 177 -13.57 -17.80 11.39
N LEU A 178 -14.25 -17.21 10.40
CA LEU A 178 -13.79 -15.97 9.78
C LEU A 178 -13.67 -14.87 10.84
N ALA A 179 -14.64 -14.76 11.75
CA ALA A 179 -14.58 -13.86 12.89
C ALA A 179 -13.33 -14.09 13.73
N MET A 180 -13.03 -15.32 14.18
CA MET A 180 -11.81 -15.62 14.96
C MET A 180 -10.51 -15.25 14.21
N ALA A 181 -10.49 -15.43 12.89
CA ALA A 181 -9.33 -15.13 12.06
C ALA A 181 -9.16 -13.64 11.76
N THR A 182 -10.22 -12.84 11.92
CA THR A 182 -10.22 -11.38 11.71
C THR A 182 -10.37 -10.56 13.01
N ASP A 183 -10.75 -11.18 14.14
CA ASP A 183 -10.88 -10.56 15.48
C ASP A 183 -9.55 -10.49 16.24
N SER A 184 -8.54 -11.29 15.88
CA SER A 184 -7.26 -11.27 16.63
C SER A 184 -6.43 -10.00 16.40
N THR A 185 -6.86 -9.14 15.47
CA THR A 185 -6.40 -7.75 15.35
C THR A 185 -7.23 -6.79 16.21
N LEU A 186 -8.46 -7.16 16.57
CA LEU A 186 -9.36 -6.35 17.38
C LEU A 186 -9.09 -6.53 18.88
N GLU A 187 -8.74 -7.72 19.41
CA GLU A 187 -8.53 -7.88 20.87
C GLU A 187 -7.34 -7.09 21.46
N ALA A 188 -6.30 -6.79 20.68
CA ALA A 188 -5.19 -5.94 21.13
C ALA A 188 -5.47 -4.43 21.01
N GLN A 189 -6.56 -4.03 20.35
CA GLN A 189 -6.98 -2.64 20.17
C GLN A 189 -8.36 -2.33 20.78
N SER A 190 -9.10 -3.34 21.26
CA SER A 190 -10.50 -3.23 21.72
C SER A 190 -10.68 -3.15 23.23
N ALA A 191 -9.60 -3.08 24.02
CA ALA A 191 -9.72 -2.73 25.43
C ALA A 191 -10.27 -1.29 25.64
N GLU A 192 -10.30 -0.46 24.59
CA GLU A 192 -11.00 0.83 24.58
C GLU A 192 -11.78 1.06 23.27
N SER A 193 -12.87 0.32 23.04
CA SER A 193 -14.09 0.81 22.36
C SER A 193 -14.96 -0.35 21.89
N SER A 194 -15.75 -0.92 22.80
CA SER A 194 -16.93 -1.68 22.39
C SER A 194 -18.14 -0.75 22.42
N ASN A 195 -18.58 -0.32 21.24
CA ASN A 195 -19.99 -0.08 20.97
C ASN A 195 -20.24 -0.21 19.46
N ALA A 196 -21.07 -1.20 19.12
CA ALA A 196 -21.67 -1.39 17.80
C ALA A 196 -22.52 -0.16 17.41
N PRO A 197 -22.89 0.01 16.12
CA PRO A 197 -23.29 1.29 15.57
C PRO A 197 -24.67 1.70 16.11
N SER A 198 -24.63 2.62 17.07
CA SER A 198 -25.64 3.66 17.18
C SER A 198 -25.05 4.84 16.44
N GLU A 199 -25.75 5.40 15.46
CA GLU A 199 -25.60 6.83 15.21
C GLU A 199 -25.72 7.49 16.59
N ALA A 200 -24.60 7.99 17.14
CA ALA A 200 -24.71 8.90 18.25
C ALA A 200 -25.50 10.09 17.68
N PRO A 201 -26.65 10.47 18.25
CA PRO A 201 -27.44 11.55 17.69
C PRO A 201 -26.56 12.80 17.60
N GLY A 202 -26.18 13.17 16.37
CA GLY A 202 -25.30 14.31 16.08
C GLY A 202 -23.96 14.03 15.41
N THR A 203 -23.59 12.81 15.00
CA THR A 203 -22.33 12.55 14.26
C THR A 203 -22.53 12.00 12.85
N LEU A 204 -21.68 12.40 11.90
CA LEU A 204 -21.61 11.88 10.52
C LEU A 204 -20.29 11.15 10.30
N SER A 205 -20.34 9.95 9.73
CA SER A 205 -19.13 9.24 9.28
C SER A 205 -18.81 9.63 7.83
N LEU A 206 -17.60 10.12 7.60
CA LEU A 206 -17.09 10.59 6.30
C LEU A 206 -15.84 9.81 5.91
N ALA A 207 -15.64 9.58 4.61
CA ALA A 207 -14.42 8.97 4.09
C ALA A 207 -13.72 9.83 3.03
N ALA A 208 -12.40 9.92 3.15
CA ALA A 208 -11.51 10.43 2.14
C ALA A 208 -10.69 9.28 1.57
N VAL A 209 -10.62 9.20 0.24
CA VAL A 209 -9.71 8.31 -0.46
C VAL A 209 -8.79 9.15 -1.34
N ASP A 210 -7.49 8.92 -1.22
CA ASP A 210 -6.50 9.51 -2.10
C ASP A 210 -5.77 8.40 -2.86
N CYS A 211 -5.78 8.49 -4.18
CA CYS A 211 -5.13 7.55 -5.07
C CYS A 211 -3.99 8.23 -5.84
N GLY A 212 -2.81 8.15 -5.26
CA GLY A 212 -1.59 8.68 -5.85
C GLY A 212 -0.85 7.69 -6.76
N THR A 213 0.35 8.10 -7.18
CA THR A 213 1.22 7.29 -8.06
C THR A 213 1.69 5.99 -7.41
N ASN A 214 2.06 6.02 -6.12
CA ASN A 214 2.63 4.85 -5.45
C ASN A 214 1.63 4.09 -4.57
N SER A 215 0.71 4.83 -3.94
CA SER A 215 -0.18 4.29 -2.90
C SER A 215 -1.60 4.80 -3.06
N ILE A 216 -2.56 3.99 -2.60
CA ILE A 216 -3.94 4.38 -2.34
C ILE A 216 -4.16 4.42 -0.83
N ARG A 217 -4.80 5.47 -0.35
CA ARG A 217 -4.97 5.75 1.08
C ARG A 217 -6.43 5.99 1.42
N LEU A 218 -6.82 5.62 2.63
CA LEU A 218 -8.16 5.79 3.18
C LEU A 218 -8.06 6.49 4.54
N LEU A 219 -8.93 7.48 4.75
CA LEU A 219 -9.24 8.04 6.06
C LEU A 219 -10.76 7.98 6.27
N ILE A 220 -11.21 7.32 7.35
CA ILE A 220 -12.59 7.38 7.82
C ILE A 220 -12.60 8.16 9.14
N THR A 221 -13.47 9.15 9.22
CA THR A 221 -13.56 10.07 10.35
C THR A 221 -15.01 10.30 10.74
N ASP A 222 -15.29 10.25 12.03
CA ASP A 222 -16.54 10.71 12.61
C ASP A 222 -16.44 12.22 12.85
N VAL A 223 -17.35 13.00 12.28
CA VAL A 223 -17.46 14.44 12.49
C VAL A 223 -18.77 14.82 13.15
N ASP A 224 -18.79 15.91 13.89
CA ASP A 224 -20.02 16.47 14.46
C ASP A 224 -20.89 17.05 13.34
N ALA A 225 -22.15 16.65 13.28
CA ALA A 225 -23.07 16.97 12.19
C ALA A 225 -23.49 18.45 12.16
N GLN A 226 -23.28 19.21 13.24
CA GLN A 226 -23.64 20.63 13.33
C GLN A 226 -22.45 21.57 13.13
N SER A 227 -21.29 21.19 13.64
CA SER A 227 -20.08 22.02 13.60
C SER A 227 -19.08 21.56 12.54
N GLY A 228 -19.22 20.34 12.02
CA GLY A 228 -18.27 19.73 11.08
C GLY A 228 -16.91 19.40 11.70
N LYS A 229 -16.76 19.56 13.02
CA LYS A 229 -15.51 19.28 13.73
C LYS A 229 -15.27 17.78 13.78
N VAL A 230 -14.01 17.39 13.58
CA VAL A 230 -13.57 16.01 13.79
C VAL A 230 -13.81 15.61 15.24
N VAL A 231 -14.59 14.55 15.43
CA VAL A 231 -14.84 13.94 16.74
C VAL A 231 -13.81 12.83 16.98
N ARG A 232 -13.58 11.99 15.98
CA ARG A 232 -12.66 10.85 16.08
C ARG A 232 -12.18 10.38 14.71
N GLU A 233 -10.88 10.13 14.58
CA GLU A 233 -10.33 9.32 13.48
C GLU A 233 -10.70 7.85 13.71
N VAL A 234 -11.48 7.26 12.80
CA VAL A 234 -11.95 5.88 12.90
C VAL A 234 -10.90 4.93 12.34
N THR A 235 -10.41 5.22 11.15
CA THR A 235 -9.35 4.42 10.54
C THR A 235 -8.54 5.23 9.54
N ARG A 236 -7.23 4.99 9.51
CA ARG A 236 -6.31 5.44 8.46
C ARG A 236 -5.58 4.23 7.89
N LYS A 237 -5.64 4.06 6.58
CA LYS A 237 -5.00 2.95 5.85
C LYS A 237 -4.20 3.47 4.67
N ASN A 238 -3.11 2.78 4.39
CA ASN A 238 -2.22 3.07 3.28
C ASN A 238 -1.81 1.73 2.64
N THR A 239 -2.09 1.58 1.35
CA THR A 239 -1.78 0.37 0.58
C THR A 239 -0.92 0.75 -0.61
N ILE A 240 0.22 0.07 -0.77
CA ILE A 240 1.09 0.26 -1.93
C ILE A 240 0.48 -0.46 -3.13
N VAL A 241 0.06 0.29 -4.13
CA VAL A 241 -0.58 -0.23 -5.35
C VAL A 241 0.22 0.03 -6.61
N ARG A 242 1.16 1.00 -6.56
CA ARG A 242 2.00 1.43 -7.68
C ARG A 242 1.17 1.71 -8.93
N LEU A 243 0.11 2.52 -8.79
CA LEU A 243 -0.78 2.86 -9.89
C LEU A 243 -0.02 3.52 -11.05
N GLY A 244 1.00 4.31 -10.72
CA GLY A 244 1.81 5.05 -11.67
C GLY A 244 3.07 4.35 -12.15
N GLU A 245 3.26 3.05 -11.86
CA GLU A 245 4.39 2.30 -12.41
C GLU A 245 4.41 2.41 -13.94
N ASP A 246 5.57 2.71 -14.51
CA ASP A 246 5.79 2.85 -15.95
C ASP A 246 4.91 3.91 -16.66
N VAL A 247 4.14 4.74 -15.94
CA VAL A 247 3.28 5.76 -16.58
C VAL A 247 4.11 6.85 -17.24
N ASP A 248 5.23 7.25 -16.65
CA ASP A 248 6.13 8.28 -17.22
C ASP A 248 6.67 7.86 -18.60
N SER A 249 6.95 6.56 -18.78
CA SER A 249 7.48 6.02 -20.03
C SER A 249 6.39 5.61 -21.03
N SER A 250 5.26 5.07 -20.55
CA SER A 250 4.22 4.48 -21.40
C SER A 250 3.02 5.41 -21.67
N GLY A 251 2.80 6.42 -20.84
CA GLY A 251 1.60 7.27 -20.87
C GLY A 251 0.29 6.52 -20.58
N ARG A 252 0.36 5.35 -19.92
CA ARG A 252 -0.78 4.45 -19.68
C ARG A 252 -0.69 3.77 -18.33
N LEU A 253 -1.84 3.57 -17.67
CA LEU A 253 -1.96 2.71 -16.50
C LEU A 253 -1.89 1.24 -16.94
N SER A 254 -1.04 0.45 -16.29
CA SER A 254 -0.96 -0.99 -16.55
C SER A 254 -2.23 -1.70 -16.04
N PRO A 255 -2.74 -2.75 -16.73
CA PRO A 255 -3.87 -3.53 -16.23
C PRO A 255 -3.62 -4.13 -14.85
N ALA A 256 -2.38 -4.55 -14.57
CA ALA A 256 -1.98 -5.06 -13.26
C ALA A 256 -2.04 -3.99 -12.17
N ALA A 257 -1.64 -2.75 -12.47
CA ALA A 257 -1.72 -1.63 -11.55
C ALA A 257 -3.17 -1.23 -11.24
N ILE A 258 -4.05 -1.23 -12.25
CA ILE A 258 -5.49 -1.02 -12.05
C ILE A 258 -6.08 -2.11 -11.16
N GLU A 259 -5.75 -3.38 -11.41
CA GLU A 259 -6.29 -4.49 -10.61
C GLU A 259 -5.81 -4.47 -9.16
N ARG A 260 -4.52 -4.21 -8.90
CA ARG A 260 -4.02 -4.01 -7.53
C ARG A 260 -4.74 -2.87 -6.83
N THR A 261 -5.01 -1.78 -7.55
CA THR A 261 -5.75 -0.64 -7.03
C THR A 261 -7.20 -0.99 -6.74
N ARG A 262 -7.86 -1.78 -7.61
CA ARG A 262 -9.23 -2.28 -7.39
C ARG A 262 -9.31 -3.14 -6.14
N VAL A 263 -8.39 -4.09 -5.95
CA VAL A 263 -8.36 -4.96 -4.76
C VAL A 263 -8.20 -4.15 -3.48
N ALA A 264 -7.32 -3.14 -3.48
CA ALA A 264 -7.15 -2.25 -2.34
C ALA A 264 -8.40 -1.39 -2.07
N LEU A 265 -9.00 -0.79 -3.12
CA LEU A 265 -10.21 0.01 -3.01
C LEU A 265 -11.41 -0.82 -2.55
N HIS A 266 -11.51 -2.08 -2.99
CA HIS A 266 -12.54 -3.01 -2.55
C HIS A 266 -12.51 -3.20 -1.03
N GLY A 267 -11.32 -3.45 -0.45
CA GLY A 267 -11.16 -3.55 0.99
C GLY A 267 -11.48 -2.24 1.72
N TYR A 268 -11.16 -1.09 1.12
CA TYR A 268 -11.54 0.22 1.68
C TYR A 268 -13.06 0.45 1.65
N VAL A 269 -13.74 0.04 0.58
CA VAL A 269 -15.19 0.10 0.48
C VAL A 269 -15.86 -0.79 1.51
N ASP A 270 -15.33 -1.99 1.76
CA ASP A 270 -15.85 -2.87 2.82
C ASP A 270 -15.74 -2.18 4.20
N MET A 271 -14.60 -1.56 4.52
CA MET A 271 -14.44 -0.77 5.76
C MET A 271 -15.42 0.43 5.82
N MET A 272 -15.65 1.12 4.70
CA MET A 272 -16.61 2.23 4.65
C MET A 272 -18.05 1.75 4.93
N LEU A 273 -18.43 0.59 4.40
CA LEU A 273 -19.74 -0.01 4.65
C LEU A 273 -19.89 -0.42 6.12
N ASP A 274 -18.88 -1.07 6.69
CA ASP A 274 -18.87 -1.51 8.09
C ASP A 274 -18.98 -0.33 9.07
N HIS A 275 -18.35 0.80 8.75
CA HIS A 275 -18.41 2.02 9.55
C HIS A 275 -19.59 2.94 9.22
N GLY A 276 -20.48 2.56 8.30
CA GLY A 276 -21.66 3.34 7.96
C GLY A 276 -21.33 4.71 7.36
N VAL A 277 -20.27 4.79 6.54
CA VAL A 277 -19.85 6.01 5.87
C VAL A 277 -20.99 6.59 5.03
N SER A 278 -21.36 7.84 5.34
CA SER A 278 -22.50 8.54 4.73
C SER A 278 -22.12 9.39 3.51
N ALA A 279 -20.82 9.70 3.38
CA ALA A 279 -20.26 10.41 2.24
C ALA A 279 -18.79 10.02 2.06
N VAL A 280 -18.40 9.80 0.81
CA VAL A 280 -17.00 9.53 0.44
C VAL A 280 -16.61 10.44 -0.72
N ARG A 281 -15.39 10.97 -0.67
CA ARG A 281 -14.73 11.60 -1.81
C ARG A 281 -13.43 10.87 -2.08
N MET A 282 -13.28 10.40 -3.32
CA MET A 282 -12.03 9.82 -3.80
C MET A 282 -11.39 10.77 -4.80
N VAL A 283 -10.14 11.16 -4.54
CA VAL A 283 -9.33 11.93 -5.48
C VAL A 283 -8.25 11.05 -6.10
N ALA A 284 -7.89 11.35 -7.34
CA ALA A 284 -6.81 10.71 -8.07
C ALA A 284 -5.87 11.78 -8.62
N THR A 285 -4.56 11.55 -8.50
CA THR A 285 -3.55 12.59 -8.72
C THR A 285 -2.69 12.33 -9.96
N SER A 286 -1.39 12.66 -9.92
CA SER A 286 -0.47 12.72 -11.06
C SER A 286 -0.55 11.52 -12.01
N ALA A 287 -0.51 10.27 -11.50
CA ALA A 287 -0.53 9.09 -12.36
C ALA A 287 -1.79 8.99 -13.24
N THR A 288 -2.96 9.39 -12.72
CA THR A 288 -4.22 9.33 -13.47
C THR A 288 -4.37 10.52 -14.41
N ARG A 289 -3.80 11.69 -14.06
CA ARG A 289 -3.70 12.84 -14.97
C ARG A 289 -2.90 12.51 -16.23
N ASP A 290 -1.77 11.82 -16.05
CA ASP A 290 -0.80 11.53 -17.10
C ASP A 290 -1.23 10.37 -18.03
N ALA A 291 -2.17 9.53 -17.60
CA ALA A 291 -2.55 8.33 -18.32
C ALA A 291 -3.67 8.51 -19.36
N SER A 292 -3.41 8.04 -20.57
CA SER A 292 -4.37 8.07 -21.68
C SER A 292 -5.57 7.13 -21.54
N ASN A 293 -5.48 6.09 -20.69
CA ASN A 293 -6.55 5.12 -20.42
C ASN A 293 -7.18 5.28 -19.02
N ARG A 294 -7.20 6.50 -18.49
CA ARG A 294 -7.82 6.81 -17.19
C ARG A 294 -9.30 6.41 -17.05
N ASP A 295 -10.02 6.24 -18.16
CA ASP A 295 -11.42 5.81 -18.15
C ASP A 295 -11.61 4.40 -17.57
N ASP A 296 -10.62 3.50 -17.74
CA ASP A 296 -10.64 2.16 -17.15
C ASP A 296 -10.62 2.25 -15.61
N PHE A 297 -9.80 3.16 -15.09
CA PHE A 297 -9.72 3.47 -13.66
C PHE A 297 -11.03 4.10 -13.14
N PHE A 298 -11.63 5.03 -13.87
CA PHE A 298 -12.90 5.63 -13.46
C PHE A 298 -14.06 4.63 -13.46
N ALA A 299 -14.12 3.72 -14.44
CA ALA A 299 -15.12 2.67 -14.48
C ALA A 299 -15.01 1.75 -13.25
N MET A 300 -13.77 1.36 -12.90
CA MET A 300 -13.47 0.56 -11.73
C MET A 300 -13.88 1.27 -10.42
N THR A 301 -13.45 2.52 -10.23
CA THR A 301 -13.75 3.27 -8.99
C THR A 301 -15.23 3.54 -8.83
N LYS A 302 -15.96 3.79 -9.92
CA LYS A 302 -17.42 3.93 -9.91
C LYS A 302 -18.12 2.66 -9.46
N ALA A 303 -17.65 1.49 -9.90
CA ALA A 303 -18.22 0.21 -9.52
C ALA A 303 -18.03 -0.07 -8.02
N GLU A 304 -16.84 0.21 -7.48
CA GLU A 304 -16.56 0.00 -6.05
C GLU A 304 -17.23 1.06 -5.16
N LEU A 305 -16.98 2.35 -5.40
CA LEU A 305 -17.51 3.46 -4.56
C LEU A 305 -19.03 3.58 -4.62
N GLY A 306 -19.65 3.17 -5.75
CA GLY A 306 -21.10 3.14 -5.91
C GLY A 306 -21.80 2.21 -4.92
N ARG A 307 -21.08 1.27 -4.29
CA ARG A 307 -21.58 0.41 -3.21
C ARG A 307 -21.83 1.19 -1.92
N VAL A 308 -21.02 2.23 -1.66
CA VAL A 308 -21.12 3.09 -0.45
C VAL A 308 -22.13 4.21 -0.70
N VAL A 309 -21.90 5.00 -1.75
CA VAL A 309 -22.77 6.11 -2.13
C VAL A 309 -23.08 6.00 -3.62
N PRO A 310 -24.35 5.76 -4.02
CA PRO A 310 -24.71 5.61 -5.42
C PRO A 310 -24.30 6.81 -6.27
N GLY A 311 -23.61 6.54 -7.39
CA GLY A 311 -23.16 7.55 -8.33
C GLY A 311 -21.77 8.14 -8.05
N THR A 312 -21.14 7.78 -6.92
CA THR A 312 -19.78 8.22 -6.62
C THR A 312 -18.75 7.57 -7.52
N VAL A 313 -17.76 8.35 -7.94
CA VAL A 313 -16.62 7.96 -8.78
C VAL A 313 -15.41 8.78 -8.34
N ALA A 314 -14.19 8.31 -8.60
CA ALA A 314 -13.00 9.10 -8.36
C ALA A 314 -12.99 10.39 -9.18
N GLU A 315 -12.47 11.46 -8.60
CA GLU A 315 -12.25 12.75 -9.25
C GLU A 315 -10.75 12.92 -9.55
N VAL A 316 -10.39 13.24 -10.79
CA VAL A 316 -9.03 13.72 -11.07
C VAL A 316 -8.98 15.21 -10.76
N ILE A 317 -8.13 15.58 -9.81
CA ILE A 317 -7.95 16.97 -9.38
C ILE A 317 -6.69 17.55 -10.03
N GLU A 318 -6.69 18.86 -10.26
CA GLU A 318 -5.49 19.57 -10.72
C GLU A 318 -4.47 19.67 -9.58
N GLY A 319 -3.19 19.81 -9.94
CA GLY A 319 -2.11 19.89 -8.95
C GLY A 319 -2.27 21.04 -7.95
N THR A 320 -2.92 22.14 -8.35
CA THR A 320 -3.22 23.25 -7.44
C THR A 320 -4.31 22.92 -6.43
N GLU A 321 -5.33 22.14 -6.82
CA GLU A 321 -6.37 21.67 -5.89
C GLU A 321 -5.82 20.63 -4.91
N GLU A 322 -4.99 19.70 -5.41
CA GLU A 322 -4.23 18.73 -4.60
C GLU A 322 -3.42 19.45 -3.51
N ALA A 323 -2.66 20.45 -3.93
CA ALA A 323 -1.84 21.27 -3.05
C ALA A 323 -2.70 21.97 -1.97
N LEU A 324 -3.83 22.60 -2.36
CA LEU A 324 -4.72 23.30 -1.42
C LEU A 324 -5.32 22.35 -0.36
N LEU A 325 -5.70 21.14 -0.76
CA LEU A 325 -6.21 20.11 0.16
C LEU A 325 -5.11 19.63 1.11
N SER A 326 -3.90 19.38 0.60
CA SER A 326 -2.74 19.04 1.45
C SER A 326 -2.41 20.15 2.43
N TYR A 327 -2.45 21.42 2.02
CA TYR A 327 -2.25 22.57 2.92
C TYR A 327 -3.30 22.60 4.04
N LEU A 328 -4.57 22.45 3.68
CA LEU A 328 -5.68 22.48 4.63
C LEU A 328 -5.55 21.39 5.70
N GLY A 329 -5.15 20.17 5.30
CA GLY A 329 -4.95 19.06 6.23
C GLY A 329 -3.67 19.17 7.05
N ALA A 330 -2.54 19.47 6.42
CA ALA A 330 -1.23 19.50 7.07
C ALA A 330 -1.06 20.65 8.07
N THR A 331 -1.85 21.72 7.94
CA THR A 331 -1.79 22.87 8.86
C THR A 331 -2.81 22.83 9.99
N MET A 332 -3.71 21.83 10.04
CA MET A 332 -4.79 21.78 11.04
C MET A 332 -4.31 21.90 12.49
N ASP A 333 -3.15 21.29 12.79
CA ASP A 333 -2.58 21.25 14.14
C ASP A 333 -1.25 22.04 14.24
N VAL A 334 -0.89 22.78 13.19
CA VAL A 334 0.37 23.54 13.14
C VAL A 334 0.13 24.94 13.68
N ASP A 335 0.77 25.27 14.80
CA ASP A 335 0.83 26.64 15.33
C ASP A 335 2.10 27.34 14.81
N ALA A 336 1.98 27.99 13.65
CA ALA A 336 3.09 28.73 13.04
C ALA A 336 2.98 30.23 13.29
N GLY A 337 4.05 30.84 13.81
CA GLY A 337 4.14 32.27 14.10
C GLY A 337 4.37 33.18 12.87
N GLY A 338 4.26 32.66 11.65
CA GLY A 338 4.56 33.36 10.40
C GLY A 338 4.15 32.57 9.16
N PRO A 339 4.48 33.07 7.95
CA PRO A 339 4.12 32.39 6.71
C PRO A 339 4.64 30.95 6.67
N VAL A 340 3.79 30.02 6.26
CA VAL A 340 4.07 28.58 6.23
C VAL A 340 4.10 28.11 4.80
N VAL A 341 5.10 27.29 4.45
CA VAL A 341 5.01 26.44 3.27
C VAL A 341 4.72 25.00 3.67
N VAL A 342 3.67 24.43 3.09
CA VAL A 342 3.42 22.99 3.11
C VAL A 342 4.03 22.38 1.85
N ILE A 343 4.77 21.30 2.03
CA ILE A 343 5.41 20.55 0.96
C ILE A 343 4.94 19.10 1.02
N ASP A 344 4.29 18.64 -0.04
CA ASP A 344 3.82 17.27 -0.21
C ASP A 344 4.72 16.58 -1.23
N VAL A 345 5.53 15.60 -0.82
CA VAL A 345 6.40 14.83 -1.73
C VAL A 345 5.73 13.50 -2.05
N GLY A 346 4.98 13.51 -3.14
CA GLY A 346 4.30 12.36 -3.71
C GLY A 346 5.22 11.44 -4.53
N GLY A 347 4.60 10.50 -5.25
CA GLY A 347 5.30 9.60 -6.15
C GLY A 347 5.57 10.21 -7.53
N GLY A 348 4.61 10.95 -8.08
CA GLY A 348 4.70 11.57 -9.41
C GLY A 348 5.02 13.06 -9.39
N SER A 349 4.59 13.79 -8.35
CA SER A 349 4.75 15.24 -8.22
C SER A 349 5.16 15.63 -6.79
N THR A 350 5.53 16.89 -6.65
CA THR A 350 5.72 17.56 -5.35
C THR A 350 4.96 18.88 -5.38
N GLU A 351 4.08 19.08 -4.41
CA GLU A 351 3.27 20.28 -4.26
C GLU A 351 3.89 21.21 -3.21
N PHE A 352 3.86 22.52 -3.51
CA PHE A 352 4.23 23.61 -2.60
C PHE A 352 3.04 24.52 -2.43
N VAL A 353 2.64 24.79 -1.18
CA VAL A 353 1.60 25.78 -0.87
C VAL A 353 2.10 26.71 0.19
N VAL A 354 2.09 28.01 -0.12
CA VAL A 354 2.41 29.05 0.85
C VAL A 354 1.12 29.64 1.39
N GLY A 355 0.99 29.64 2.72
CA GLY A 355 0.01 30.47 3.41
C GLY A 355 0.69 31.59 4.18
N ASP A 356 -0.03 32.70 4.33
CA ASP A 356 0.45 33.84 5.08
C ASP A 356 0.27 33.63 6.60
N LYS A 357 0.64 34.65 7.38
CA LYS A 357 0.50 34.66 8.84
C LYS A 357 -0.95 34.54 9.35
N SER A 358 -1.95 34.77 8.50
CA SER A 358 -3.37 34.57 8.81
C SER A 358 -3.82 33.13 8.59
N GLY A 359 -3.01 32.31 7.92
CA GLY A 359 -3.37 30.99 7.42
C GLY A 359 -4.09 31.02 6.07
N ASP A 360 -4.17 32.18 5.41
CA ASP A 360 -4.76 32.30 4.08
C ASP A 360 -3.73 31.88 3.02
N VAL A 361 -4.15 31.08 2.04
CA VAL A 361 -3.27 30.62 0.97
C VAL A 361 -2.89 31.79 0.06
N VAL A 362 -1.58 32.03 -0.07
CA VAL A 362 -0.96 33.01 -0.96
C VAL A 362 -0.82 32.45 -2.38
N GLY A 363 -0.43 31.19 -2.49
CA GLY A 363 -0.25 30.52 -3.77
C GLY A 363 0.10 29.05 -3.62
N ALA A 364 -0.10 28.31 -4.71
CA ALA A 364 0.18 26.88 -4.79
C ALA A 364 0.78 26.51 -6.15
N VAL A 365 1.79 25.65 -6.14
CA VAL A 365 2.45 25.12 -7.34
C VAL A 365 2.63 23.60 -7.19
N SER A 366 2.39 22.86 -8.27
CA SER A 366 2.69 21.43 -8.36
C SER A 366 3.80 21.22 -9.38
N THR A 367 4.88 20.59 -8.94
CA THR A 367 6.08 20.35 -9.75
C THR A 367 6.17 18.88 -10.13
N GLN A 368 6.70 18.57 -11.32
CA GLN A 368 6.85 17.18 -11.80
C GLN A 368 8.13 16.53 -11.26
N MET A 369 8.32 16.55 -9.94
CA MET A 369 9.34 15.81 -9.22
C MET A 369 8.68 14.99 -8.11
N GLY A 370 8.67 13.67 -8.24
CA GLY A 370 8.16 12.77 -7.21
C GLY A 370 9.10 11.60 -7.02
N SER A 371 8.98 10.90 -5.90
CA SER A 371 9.90 9.81 -5.54
C SER A 371 9.96 8.68 -6.59
N VAL A 372 8.80 8.26 -7.12
CA VAL A 372 8.70 7.26 -8.19
C VAL A 372 9.29 7.81 -9.49
N ARG A 373 8.81 8.99 -9.92
CA ARG A 373 9.23 9.60 -11.19
C ARG A 373 10.74 9.82 -11.25
N LEU A 374 11.33 10.32 -10.17
CA LEU A 374 12.77 10.58 -10.12
C LEU A 374 13.58 9.29 -10.10
N SER A 375 13.13 8.28 -9.34
CA SER A 375 13.77 6.96 -9.34
C SER A 375 13.74 6.31 -10.72
N GLU A 376 12.58 6.26 -11.38
CA GLU A 376 12.41 5.63 -12.69
C GLU A 376 13.22 6.32 -13.79
N ARG A 377 13.33 7.65 -13.75
CA ARG A 377 14.00 8.43 -14.80
C ARG A 377 15.51 8.54 -14.68
N PHE A 378 16.05 8.43 -13.46
CA PHE A 378 17.46 8.75 -13.21
C PHE A 378 18.21 7.73 -12.36
N LEU A 379 17.55 7.01 -11.44
CA LEU A 379 18.22 6.19 -10.42
C LEU A 379 18.12 4.70 -10.77
N HIS A 380 18.85 4.27 -11.80
CA HIS A 380 18.71 2.92 -12.35
C HIS A 380 19.59 1.88 -11.65
N THR A 381 20.69 2.30 -11.02
CA THR A 381 21.56 1.39 -10.27
C THR A 381 21.17 1.26 -8.79
N ASP A 382 21.56 0.15 -8.16
CA ASP A 382 21.26 -0.17 -6.76
C ASP A 382 22.54 -0.48 -5.96
N PRO A 383 23.03 0.43 -5.08
CA PRO A 383 22.53 1.80 -4.87
C PRO A 383 22.85 2.72 -6.08
N PRO A 384 22.13 3.86 -6.23
CA PRO A 384 22.36 4.80 -7.32
C PRO A 384 23.77 5.39 -7.29
N THR A 385 24.36 5.57 -8.48
CA THR A 385 25.69 6.18 -8.64
C THR A 385 25.66 7.68 -8.37
N GLU A 386 26.84 8.27 -8.08
CA GLU A 386 26.99 9.72 -7.95
C GLU A 386 26.53 10.48 -9.20
N ALA A 387 26.80 9.94 -10.40
CA ALA A 387 26.40 10.56 -11.67
C ALA A 387 24.87 10.57 -11.86
N GLU A 388 24.20 9.47 -11.52
CA GLU A 388 22.73 9.38 -11.53
C GLU A 388 22.12 10.35 -10.52
N CYS A 389 22.66 10.40 -9.30
CA CYS A 389 22.21 11.35 -8.27
C CYS A 389 22.41 12.80 -8.72
N ALA A 390 23.54 13.13 -9.36
CA ALA A 390 23.81 14.48 -9.86
C ALA A 390 22.83 14.88 -10.97
N ALA A 391 22.53 13.97 -11.91
CA ALA A 391 21.56 14.22 -12.98
C ALA A 391 20.14 14.42 -12.43
N ALA A 392 19.72 13.58 -11.47
CA ALA A 392 18.46 13.74 -10.76
C ALA A 392 18.38 15.08 -10.01
N ARG A 393 19.49 15.47 -9.35
CA ARG A 393 19.59 16.71 -8.58
C ARG A 393 19.44 17.95 -9.45
N GLU A 394 20.01 17.96 -10.67
CA GLU A 394 19.86 19.08 -11.60
C GLU A 394 18.38 19.35 -11.93
N VAL A 395 17.58 18.29 -12.13
CA VAL A 395 16.14 18.42 -12.41
C VAL A 395 15.37 18.91 -11.19
N VAL A 396 15.69 18.39 -10.01
CA VAL A 396 15.05 18.82 -8.76
C VAL A 396 15.36 20.29 -8.46
N ASP A 397 16.63 20.70 -8.55
CA ASP A 397 17.04 22.09 -8.32
C ASP A 397 16.39 23.06 -9.32
N LYS A 398 16.27 22.64 -10.59
CA LYS A 398 15.53 23.41 -11.60
C LYS A 398 14.06 23.59 -11.22
N ASN A 399 13.36 22.51 -10.88
CA ASN A 399 11.95 22.57 -10.50
C ASN A 399 11.72 23.41 -9.23
N LEU A 400 12.65 23.34 -8.26
CA LEU A 400 12.61 24.19 -7.06
C LEU A 400 12.78 25.67 -7.40
N HIS A 401 13.68 26.00 -8.33
CA HIS A 401 13.85 27.37 -8.81
C HIS A 401 12.58 27.90 -9.50
N GLU A 402 11.99 27.10 -10.39
CA GLU A 402 10.74 27.44 -11.07
C GLU A 402 9.59 27.67 -10.05
N ALA A 403 9.48 26.81 -9.03
CA ALA A 403 8.50 27.01 -7.95
C ALA A 403 8.77 28.30 -7.14
N ALA A 404 10.03 28.66 -6.91
CA ALA A 404 10.42 29.87 -6.21
C ALA A 404 10.22 31.16 -7.04
N GLU A 405 10.10 31.06 -8.37
CA GLU A 405 9.72 32.19 -9.22
C GLU A 405 8.22 32.51 -9.10
N GLU A 406 7.39 31.50 -8.79
CA GLU A 406 5.94 31.62 -8.66
C GLU A 406 5.46 31.86 -7.22
N LEU A 407 6.22 31.39 -6.21
CA LEU A 407 5.86 31.45 -4.80
C LEU A 407 6.93 32.18 -3.97
N PRO A 408 6.54 32.92 -2.91
CA PRO A 408 7.47 33.62 -2.04
C PRO A 408 8.17 32.67 -1.05
N LEU A 409 8.82 31.61 -1.56
CA LEU A 409 9.44 30.56 -0.74
C LEU A 409 10.57 31.08 0.16
N ALA A 410 11.25 32.17 -0.24
CA ALA A 410 12.30 32.79 0.57
C ALA A 410 11.77 33.61 1.77
N GLU A 411 10.45 33.89 1.82
CA GLU A 411 9.82 34.69 2.87
C GLU A 411 9.15 33.85 3.97
N VAL A 412 9.20 32.51 3.84
CA VAL A 412 8.54 31.60 4.77
C VAL A 412 9.29 31.52 6.09
N ALA A 413 8.55 31.40 7.18
CA ALA A 413 9.10 31.22 8.53
C ALA A 413 9.05 29.76 8.99
N THR A 414 8.23 28.92 8.35
CA THR A 414 8.04 27.53 8.73
C THR A 414 7.85 26.66 7.50
N VAL A 415 8.55 25.52 7.48
CA VAL A 415 8.41 24.48 6.46
C VAL A 415 7.75 23.27 7.09
N VAL A 416 6.63 22.84 6.51
CA VAL A 416 5.88 21.64 6.92
C VAL A 416 5.95 20.62 5.80
N GLY A 417 6.64 19.51 6.03
CA GLY A 417 6.67 18.36 5.12
C GLY A 417 5.56 17.37 5.45
N CYS A 418 4.84 16.87 4.45
CA CYS A 418 3.79 15.88 4.64
C CYS A 418 3.88 14.72 3.63
N ALA A 419 2.92 13.80 3.71
CA ALA A 419 2.85 12.58 2.93
C ALA A 419 4.02 11.60 3.14
N GLY A 420 3.97 10.50 2.39
CA GLY A 420 4.72 9.29 2.71
C GLY A 420 6.24 9.45 2.74
N THR A 421 6.81 10.36 1.94
CA THR A 421 8.27 10.52 1.89
C THR A 421 8.79 11.22 3.14
N PHE A 422 8.16 12.33 3.54
CA PHE A 422 8.54 13.06 4.76
C PHE A 422 8.28 12.23 6.02
N THR A 423 7.15 11.53 6.10
CA THR A 423 6.85 10.70 7.29
C THR A 423 7.81 9.53 7.43
N THR A 424 8.18 8.88 6.33
CA THR A 424 9.22 7.85 6.33
C THR A 424 10.59 8.43 6.72
N VAL A 425 11.01 9.57 6.17
CA VAL A 425 12.29 10.21 6.56
C VAL A 425 12.28 10.60 8.04
N SER A 426 11.18 11.12 8.56
CA SER A 426 11.05 11.43 9.99
C SER A 426 11.24 10.21 10.87
N ALA A 427 10.56 9.09 10.56
CA ALA A 427 10.72 7.86 11.31
C ALA A 427 12.16 7.33 11.30
N VAL A 428 12.86 7.47 10.17
CA VAL A 428 14.26 7.04 10.02
C VAL A 428 15.22 7.97 10.77
N VAL A 429 15.05 9.30 10.66
CA VAL A 429 15.87 10.30 11.38
C VAL A 429 15.73 10.12 12.89
N GLN A 430 14.52 9.86 13.37
CA GLN A 430 14.24 9.60 14.78
C GLN A 430 14.67 8.21 15.26
N ASP A 431 15.18 7.34 14.37
CA ASP A 431 15.53 5.94 14.65
C ASP A 431 14.41 5.16 15.37
N LEU A 432 13.16 5.35 14.91
CA LEU A 432 12.00 4.71 15.53
C LEU A 432 12.03 3.20 15.28
N PRO A 433 11.58 2.35 16.22
CA PRO A 433 11.58 0.90 16.03
C PRO A 433 10.61 0.42 14.94
N ASP A 434 9.64 1.25 14.56
CA ASP A 434 8.66 1.05 13.49
C ASP A 434 8.07 2.43 13.08
N TYR A 435 7.11 2.48 12.17
CA TYR A 435 6.30 3.66 11.88
C TYR A 435 5.35 3.97 13.05
N ILE A 436 5.62 5.06 13.78
CA ILE A 436 4.83 5.48 14.96
C ILE A 436 4.24 6.88 14.69
N PRO A 437 2.97 6.99 14.25
CA PRO A 437 2.35 8.26 13.84
C PRO A 437 2.45 9.37 14.90
N GLU A 438 2.28 9.04 16.18
CA GLU A 438 2.28 10.00 17.29
C GLU A 438 3.68 10.58 17.56
N LYS A 439 4.73 9.91 17.08
CA LYS A 439 6.11 10.42 17.11
C LYS A 439 6.48 11.18 15.85
N ILE A 440 5.81 10.92 14.73
CA ILE A 440 6.09 11.56 13.45
C ILE A 440 5.31 12.88 13.33
N HIS A 441 4.03 12.90 13.73
CA HIS A 441 3.19 14.08 13.62
C HIS A 441 3.71 15.21 14.52
N LEU A 442 3.90 16.39 13.92
CA LEU A 442 4.49 17.59 14.52
C LEU A 442 5.90 17.37 15.08
N SER A 443 6.61 16.35 14.59
CA SER A 443 8.05 16.24 14.85
C SER A 443 8.79 17.35 14.12
N THR A 444 9.77 17.93 14.82
CA THR A 444 10.68 18.91 14.24
C THR A 444 12.05 18.26 14.08
N LEU A 445 12.56 18.26 12.86
CA LEU A 445 13.81 17.60 12.50
C LEU A 445 14.84 18.65 12.09
N ASP A 446 16.08 18.51 12.59
CA ASP A 446 17.19 19.38 12.21
C ASP A 446 17.61 19.11 10.76
N ALA A 447 17.89 20.18 10.02
CA ALA A 447 18.27 20.13 8.61
C ALA A 447 19.51 19.24 8.37
N ASP A 448 20.49 19.31 9.27
CA ASP A 448 21.71 18.50 9.19
C ASP A 448 21.42 17.00 9.36
N ASP A 449 20.52 16.63 10.28
CA ASP A 449 20.13 15.23 10.50
C ASP A 449 19.34 14.68 9.31
N ILE A 450 18.44 15.49 8.74
CA ILE A 450 17.73 15.12 7.50
C ILE A 450 18.72 14.91 6.36
N SER A 451 19.63 15.83 6.10
CA SER A 451 20.63 15.70 5.02
C SER A 451 21.57 14.50 5.23
N ALA A 452 22.02 14.26 6.46
CA ALA A 452 22.84 13.09 6.78
C ALA A 452 22.07 11.78 6.54
N MET A 453 20.83 11.70 7.03
CA MET A 453 20.05 10.47 6.93
C MET A 453 19.55 10.18 5.51
N THR A 454 19.12 11.22 4.77
CA THR A 454 18.73 11.08 3.37
C THR A 454 19.90 10.61 2.49
N ALA A 455 21.11 11.09 2.74
CA ALA A 455 22.32 10.61 2.07
C ALA A 455 22.63 9.14 2.42
N ALA A 456 22.52 8.76 3.70
CA ALA A 456 22.72 7.38 4.15
C ALA A 456 21.72 6.41 3.49
N VAL A 457 20.42 6.72 3.54
CA VAL A 457 19.36 5.90 2.91
C VAL A 457 19.57 5.77 1.40
N ARG A 458 20.02 6.84 0.73
CA ARG A 458 20.29 6.80 -0.71
C ARG A 458 21.49 5.91 -1.06
N ALA A 459 22.49 5.80 -0.19
CA ALA A 459 23.65 4.94 -0.36
C ALA A 459 23.38 3.45 -0.07
N GLU A 460 22.22 3.12 0.50
CA GLU A 460 21.81 1.73 0.75
C GLU A 460 21.21 1.08 -0.50
N THR A 461 21.38 -0.23 -0.61
CA THR A 461 20.67 -1.04 -1.59
C THR A 461 19.18 -1.13 -1.26
N VAL A 462 18.34 -1.47 -2.24
CA VAL A 462 16.91 -1.73 -2.03
C VAL A 462 16.69 -2.82 -0.97
N GLU A 463 17.51 -3.87 -0.95
CA GLU A 463 17.42 -4.93 0.06
C GLU A 463 17.77 -4.42 1.47
N GLN A 464 18.77 -3.55 1.61
CA GLN A 464 19.09 -2.93 2.90
C GLN A 464 17.95 -2.02 3.37
N ARG A 465 17.35 -1.23 2.47
CA ARG A 465 16.20 -0.38 2.78
C ARG A 465 14.97 -1.19 3.20
N LYS A 466 14.71 -2.34 2.58
CA LYS A 466 13.63 -3.27 3.01
C LYS A 466 13.85 -3.86 4.40
N ALA A 467 15.10 -3.91 4.88
CA ALA A 467 15.42 -4.39 6.21
C ALA A 467 15.18 -3.32 7.29
N ARG A 468 14.99 -2.05 6.91
CA ARG A 468 14.62 -0.97 7.84
C ARG A 468 13.14 -1.08 8.21
N PRO A 469 12.79 -1.21 9.51
CA PRO A 469 11.39 -1.34 9.92
C PRO A 469 10.55 -0.12 9.57
N GLN A 470 11.17 1.08 9.48
CA GLN A 470 10.48 2.33 9.20
C GLN A 470 10.10 2.50 7.72
N ILE A 471 10.64 1.68 6.82
CA ILE A 471 10.43 1.80 5.37
C ILE A 471 9.52 0.66 4.91
N LEU A 472 8.31 1.00 4.45
CA LEU A 472 7.42 0.01 3.84
C LEU A 472 8.12 -0.67 2.65
N PRO A 473 8.13 -2.02 2.55
CA PRO A 473 8.86 -2.72 1.49
C PRO A 473 8.52 -2.25 0.07
N GLY A 474 7.27 -1.87 -0.17
CA GLY A 474 6.80 -1.33 -1.44
C GLY A 474 7.29 0.10 -1.78
N ARG A 475 8.01 0.77 -0.87
CA ARG A 475 8.66 2.07 -1.07
C ARG A 475 10.18 1.98 -1.21
N ALA A 476 10.80 0.84 -0.90
CA ALA A 476 12.26 0.72 -0.75
C ALA A 476 13.05 1.04 -2.04
N ASP A 477 12.47 0.76 -3.21
CA ASP A 477 13.02 1.07 -4.53
C ASP A 477 12.89 2.56 -4.91
N VAL A 478 11.83 3.23 -4.45
CA VAL A 478 11.55 4.63 -4.82
C VAL A 478 11.97 5.65 -3.76
N ILE A 479 12.23 5.22 -2.52
CA ILE A 479 12.60 6.14 -1.42
C ILE A 479 13.93 6.84 -1.67
N GLY A 480 14.86 6.26 -2.45
CA GLY A 480 16.11 6.91 -2.84
C GLY A 480 15.90 8.19 -3.68
N GLY A 481 14.89 8.20 -4.55
CA GLY A 481 14.47 9.41 -5.27
C GLY A 481 13.82 10.42 -4.33
N GLY A 482 12.96 9.94 -3.43
CA GLY A 482 12.34 10.78 -2.40
C GLY A 482 13.34 11.45 -1.45
N THR A 483 14.37 10.74 -1.02
CA THR A 483 15.40 11.31 -0.13
C THR A 483 16.27 12.35 -0.84
N LEU A 484 16.48 12.21 -2.15
CA LEU A 484 17.14 13.24 -2.96
C LEU A 484 16.30 14.53 -3.03
N ILE A 485 14.99 14.40 -3.25
CA ILE A 485 14.05 15.54 -3.29
C ILE A 485 14.05 16.28 -1.95
N ILE A 486 13.91 15.54 -0.84
CA ILE A 486 13.92 16.12 0.50
C ILE A 486 15.24 16.81 0.82
N ASP A 487 16.39 16.21 0.49
CA ASP A 487 17.69 16.85 0.70
C ASP A 487 17.80 18.17 -0.09
N ALA A 488 17.37 18.19 -1.35
CA ALA A 488 17.37 19.42 -2.15
C ALA A 488 16.46 20.52 -1.56
N ILE A 489 15.27 20.15 -1.09
CA ILE A 489 14.33 21.05 -0.40
C ILE A 489 14.98 21.64 0.86
N VAL A 490 15.57 20.79 1.72
CA VAL A 490 16.25 21.21 2.95
C VAL A 490 17.34 22.23 2.63
N GLN A 491 18.21 21.92 1.67
CA GLN A 491 19.31 22.80 1.28
C GLN A 491 18.80 24.13 0.68
N PHE A 492 17.73 24.08 -0.12
CA PHE A 492 17.09 25.27 -0.68
C PHE A 492 16.55 26.21 0.41
N PHE A 493 15.75 25.70 1.35
CA PHE A 493 15.15 26.54 2.40
C PHE A 493 16.18 27.02 3.43
N ARG A 494 17.21 26.24 3.71
CA ARG A 494 18.34 26.70 4.53
C ARG A 494 19.05 27.88 3.88
N ALA A 495 19.34 27.79 2.58
CA ALA A 495 20.05 28.84 1.86
C ALA A 495 19.20 30.10 1.58
N SER A 496 17.91 29.93 1.28
CA SER A 496 17.03 31.03 0.84
C SER A 496 16.29 31.72 1.99
N ALA A 497 15.87 30.95 3.01
CA ALA A 497 15.03 31.44 4.11
C ALA A 497 15.68 31.24 5.50
N GLY A 498 16.87 30.63 5.59
CA GLY A 498 17.55 30.38 6.86
C GLY A 498 16.84 29.34 7.74
N ILE A 499 16.09 28.43 7.13
CA ILE A 499 15.36 27.37 7.84
C ILE A 499 16.32 26.27 8.24
N GLU A 500 16.48 26.09 9.56
CA GLU A 500 17.34 25.05 10.15
C GLU A 500 16.55 23.81 10.58
N GLN A 501 15.21 23.89 10.58
CA GLN A 501 14.33 22.84 11.09
C GLN A 501 13.09 22.68 10.21
N ILE A 502 12.71 21.43 9.95
CA ILE A 502 11.48 21.09 9.21
C ILE A 502 10.50 20.40 10.15
N THR A 503 9.24 20.85 10.12
CA THR A 503 8.14 20.18 10.83
C THR A 503 7.53 19.11 9.93
N VAL A 504 7.23 17.92 10.45
CA VAL A 504 6.58 16.84 9.68
C VAL A 504 5.14 16.63 10.15
N SER A 505 4.20 16.53 9.21
CA SER A 505 2.79 16.27 9.50
C SER A 505 2.34 14.92 8.95
N GLU A 506 1.76 14.06 9.80
CA GLU A 506 0.95 12.90 9.40
C GLU A 506 -0.38 13.27 8.74
N LYS A 507 -0.91 14.48 8.99
CA LYS A 507 -2.10 14.98 8.33
C LYS A 507 -1.73 15.58 6.98
N ASP A 508 -2.56 15.32 5.98
CA ASP A 508 -2.30 15.68 4.59
C ASP A 508 -3.60 15.84 3.79
N ILE A 509 -3.55 15.61 2.48
CA ILE A 509 -4.70 15.67 1.56
C ILE A 509 -5.95 14.95 2.09
N LEU A 510 -5.81 13.81 2.77
CA LEU A 510 -6.96 13.05 3.29
C LEU A 510 -7.74 13.88 4.32
N ASP A 511 -7.02 14.52 5.22
CA ASP A 511 -7.59 15.38 6.27
C ASP A 511 -8.25 16.61 5.64
N GLY A 512 -7.60 17.20 4.62
CA GLY A 512 -8.18 18.29 3.82
C GLY A 512 -9.50 17.92 3.15
N ILE A 513 -9.59 16.71 2.57
CA ILE A 513 -10.81 16.18 1.95
C ILE A 513 -11.92 16.01 2.99
N ILE A 514 -11.60 15.48 4.18
CA ILE A 514 -12.59 15.33 5.26
C ILE A 514 -13.14 16.70 5.69
N VAL A 515 -12.27 17.69 5.88
CA VAL A 515 -12.68 19.06 6.25
C VAL A 515 -13.60 19.64 5.17
N GLU A 516 -13.28 19.45 3.90
CA GLU A 516 -14.12 19.93 2.81
C GLU A 516 -15.47 19.21 2.73
N LEU A 517 -15.48 17.88 2.87
CA LEU A 517 -16.70 17.08 2.91
C LEU A 517 -17.62 17.50 4.07
N ALA A 518 -17.05 17.75 5.26
CA ALA A 518 -17.78 18.23 6.42
C ALA A 518 -18.44 19.59 6.13
N LYS A 519 -17.69 20.55 5.57
CA LYS A 519 -18.21 21.87 5.18
C LYS A 519 -19.38 21.81 4.20
N ARG A 520 -19.36 20.86 3.25
CA ARG A 520 -20.45 20.68 2.26
C ARG A 520 -21.72 20.07 2.86
N ARG A 521 -21.62 19.38 4.01
CA ARG A 521 -22.73 18.63 4.64
C ARG A 521 -23.38 19.35 5.82
N VAL A 522 -22.64 20.24 6.48
CA VAL A 522 -23.16 21.06 7.57
C VAL A 522 -23.90 22.27 6.99
N PRO A 523 -25.19 22.48 7.32
CA PRO A 523 -25.88 23.71 6.92
C PRO A 523 -25.22 24.91 7.61
N PHE A 524 -24.76 25.89 6.83
CA PHE A 524 -24.24 27.16 7.34
C PHE A 524 -25.32 27.82 8.22
N GLU A 525 -25.02 28.05 9.51
CA GLU A 525 -25.70 29.12 10.25
C GLU A 525 -25.15 30.46 9.72
N ALA A 526 -26.06 31.27 9.17
CA ALA A 526 -25.78 32.60 8.64
C ALA A 526 -25.55 33.64 9.75
#